data_AF-A0A1I6YEZ4-F1
#
_entry.id   AF-A0A1I6YEZ4-F1
#
_cell.length_a   1.000
_cell.length_b   1.000
_cell.length_c   1.000
_cell.angle_alpha   90.00
_cell.angle_beta   90.00
_cell.angle_gamma   90.00
#
_symmetry.space_group_name_H-M   'P 1'
#
loop_
_entity.id
_entity.type
_entity.pdbx_description
1 polymer ?
#
loop_
_entity_poly.entity_id
_entity_poly.type
_entity_poly.pdbx_seq_one_letter_code
_entity_poly.pdbx_strand_id
1 'polypeptide(L)'
;MTSLDSSPGAVPGGAGTAAKQIPPAAVARLTIYLRALTTLLADGVDRVSSESLAEASGVSSSTLRKDLSYVGSYGTRGVGYEVQYLNRNIAAALGLTHDWKVAIVGAGNLGKALARYGGFESRGFDIVAIFDADQMVVGSEVGWLRVSDAADLEPVLHRTGANMVVLALPAAVAQDVCDRVVAAGVRSILSFAPVMLQVPPGVNLRKVDMATELQILAYHAQRAQDPEDTD
;
A
#
# COMPACT_ATOMS: atom_id res chain seq x y z
N MET A 1 58.30 -10.32 -33.05
CA MET A 1 57.31 -11.34 -32.66
C MET A 1 57.02 -11.14 -31.18
N THR A 2 56.24 -10.10 -30.85
CA THR A 2 54.80 -10.16 -30.54
C THR A 2 54.56 -10.66 -29.12
N SER A 3 54.44 -9.73 -28.18
CA SER A 3 53.60 -9.88 -26.99
C SER A 3 53.06 -8.49 -26.61
N LEU A 4 51.85 -8.23 -27.08
CA LEU A 4 50.89 -7.32 -26.46
C LEU A 4 50.29 -8.04 -25.26
N ASP A 5 50.25 -7.39 -24.09
CA ASP A 5 49.09 -7.48 -23.19
C ASP A 5 49.14 -6.30 -22.19
N SER A 6 48.43 -5.21 -22.47
CA SER A 6 47.10 -4.85 -21.93
C SER A 6 47.09 -4.59 -20.42
N SER A 7 47.37 -3.35 -20.03
CA SER A 7 46.85 -2.80 -18.78
C SER A 7 45.39 -2.36 -19.01
N PRO A 8 44.40 -2.83 -18.24
CA PRO A 8 43.04 -2.33 -18.38
C PRO A 8 42.96 -0.93 -17.75
N GLY A 9 42.60 0.02 -18.60
CA GLY A 9 42.35 1.40 -18.26
C GLY A 9 41.21 1.57 -17.27
N ALA A 10 41.30 2.66 -16.51
CA ALA A 10 40.27 3.17 -15.65
C ALA A 10 38.91 3.22 -16.35
N VAL A 11 37.93 2.51 -15.79
CA VAL A 11 36.52 2.73 -16.10
C VAL A 11 36.05 3.84 -15.17
N PRO A 12 35.57 5.00 -15.67
CA PRO A 12 34.95 5.99 -14.82
C PRO A 12 33.67 5.38 -14.26
N GLY A 13 33.63 5.20 -12.93
CA GLY A 13 32.45 4.77 -12.22
C GLY A 13 31.28 5.67 -12.58
N GLY A 14 30.29 5.08 -13.24
CA GLY A 14 29.03 5.73 -13.54
C GLY A 14 28.45 6.31 -12.26
N ALA A 15 28.17 7.61 -12.30
CA ALA A 15 27.49 8.32 -11.24
C ALA A 15 26.12 7.66 -11.03
N GLY A 16 26.05 6.73 -10.07
CA GLY A 16 24.79 6.28 -9.50
C GLY A 16 24.15 7.51 -8.86
N THR A 17 23.15 8.07 -9.52
CA THR A 17 22.27 9.09 -8.94
C THR A 17 21.73 8.52 -7.64
N ALA A 18 22.24 9.01 -6.51
CA ALA A 18 21.73 8.66 -5.20
C ALA A 18 20.21 8.86 -5.20
N ALA A 19 19.46 7.77 -5.12
CA ALA A 19 18.01 7.81 -5.04
C ALA A 19 17.66 8.65 -3.80
N LYS A 20 17.13 9.86 -4.04
CA LYS A 20 16.77 10.80 -2.98
C LYS A 20 15.65 10.13 -2.17
N GLN A 21 15.97 9.68 -0.96
CA GLN A 21 14.97 9.05 -0.08
C GLN A 21 13.80 10.01 0.13
N ILE A 22 12.59 9.56 -0.21
CA ILE A 22 11.38 10.36 -0.07
C ILE A 22 11.04 10.45 1.42
N PRO A 23 10.90 11.65 2.01
CA PRO A 23 10.54 11.78 3.41
C PRO A 23 9.20 11.09 3.74
N PRO A 24 9.00 10.46 4.91
CA PRO A 24 7.75 9.77 5.25
C PRO A 24 6.49 10.64 5.10
N ALA A 25 6.58 11.92 5.45
CA ALA A 25 5.49 12.88 5.28
C ALA A 25 5.14 13.14 3.80
N ALA A 26 6.14 13.11 2.91
CA ALA A 26 5.93 13.23 1.47
C ALA A 26 5.35 11.92 0.90
N VAL A 27 5.77 10.74 1.39
CA VAL A 27 5.16 9.45 1.02
C VAL A 27 3.66 9.46 1.31
N ALA A 28 3.25 9.90 2.50
CA ALA A 28 1.82 10.02 2.85
C ALA A 28 1.07 10.93 1.87
N ARG A 29 1.62 12.10 1.53
CA ARG A 29 0.96 13.03 0.60
C ARG A 29 0.96 12.54 -0.85
N LEU A 30 1.99 11.83 -1.29
CA LEU A 30 2.03 11.19 -2.61
C LEU A 30 0.86 10.21 -2.80
N THR A 31 0.42 9.51 -1.74
CA THR A 31 -0.80 8.66 -1.83
C THR A 31 -2.08 9.47 -2.09
N ILE A 32 -2.14 10.70 -1.56
CA ILE A 32 -3.27 11.61 -1.76
C ILE A 32 -3.26 12.15 -3.19
N TYR A 33 -2.07 12.53 -3.68
CA TYR A 33 -1.89 13.00 -5.06
C TYR A 33 -2.25 11.92 -6.07
N LEU A 34 -1.82 10.68 -5.80
CA LEU A 34 -2.17 9.54 -6.64
C LEU A 34 -3.69 9.35 -6.72
N ARG A 35 -4.41 9.45 -5.58
CA ARG A 35 -5.87 9.36 -5.57
C ARG A 35 -6.51 10.46 -6.43
N ALA A 36 -6.07 11.71 -6.28
CA ALA A 36 -6.59 12.83 -7.08
C ALA A 36 -6.32 12.63 -8.58
N LEU A 37 -5.12 12.18 -8.94
CA LEU A 37 -4.77 11.88 -10.33
C LEU A 37 -5.57 10.72 -10.91
N THR A 38 -5.87 9.70 -10.11
CA THR A 38 -6.73 8.58 -10.55
C THR A 38 -8.16 9.05 -10.86
N THR A 39 -8.71 9.96 -10.05
CA THR A 39 -10.01 10.58 -10.35
C THR A 39 -9.95 11.39 -11.65
N LEU A 40 -8.93 12.23 -11.82
CA LEU A 40 -8.75 13.02 -13.03
C LEU A 40 -8.60 12.14 -14.29
N LEU A 41 -7.92 10.99 -14.18
CA LEU A 41 -7.84 10.02 -15.28
C LEU A 41 -9.19 9.41 -15.63
N ALA A 42 -9.99 9.05 -14.63
CA ALA A 42 -11.33 8.51 -14.84
C ALA A 42 -12.26 9.54 -15.52
N ASP A 43 -12.03 10.83 -15.24
CA ASP A 43 -12.75 11.95 -15.84
C ASP A 43 -12.21 12.35 -17.23
N GLY A 44 -11.19 11.65 -17.75
CA GLY A 44 -10.59 11.91 -19.07
C GLY A 44 -9.75 13.19 -19.15
N VAL A 45 -9.21 13.67 -18.03
CA VAL A 45 -8.37 14.86 -17.98
C VAL A 45 -6.93 14.52 -18.36
N ASP A 46 -6.45 15.09 -19.47
CA ASP A 46 -5.08 14.86 -19.95
C ASP A 46 -4.02 15.65 -19.18
N ARG A 47 -4.34 16.89 -18.77
CA ARG A 47 -3.38 17.77 -18.07
C ARG A 47 -3.99 18.48 -16.88
N VAL A 48 -3.19 18.65 -15.82
CA VAL A 48 -3.59 19.36 -14.59
C VAL A 48 -2.51 20.36 -14.17
N SER A 49 -2.93 21.52 -13.67
CA SER A 49 -2.00 22.51 -13.10
C SER A 49 -1.54 22.11 -11.69
N SER A 50 -0.43 22.66 -11.21
CA SER A 50 -0.01 22.46 -9.81
C SER A 50 -0.99 23.03 -8.78
N GLU A 51 -1.79 24.02 -9.18
CA GLU A 51 -2.75 24.68 -8.29
C GLU A 51 -4.00 23.81 -8.16
N SER A 52 -4.58 23.39 -9.30
CA SER A 52 -5.73 22.51 -9.34
C SER A 52 -5.46 21.15 -8.69
N LEU A 53 -4.28 20.55 -8.91
CA LEU A 53 -3.93 19.29 -8.27
C LEU A 53 -3.71 19.45 -6.76
N ALA A 54 -3.16 20.58 -6.33
CA ALA A 54 -2.94 20.87 -4.92
C ALA A 54 -4.28 21.07 -4.19
N GLU A 55 -5.21 21.79 -4.81
CA GLU A 55 -6.59 21.96 -4.34
C GLU A 55 -7.31 20.62 -4.20
N ALA A 56 -7.30 19.80 -5.26
CA ALA A 56 -7.91 18.46 -5.25
C ALA A 56 -7.28 17.52 -4.21
N SER A 57 -6.06 17.81 -3.76
CA SER A 57 -5.32 17.03 -2.78
C SER A 57 -5.30 17.64 -1.37
N GLY A 58 -5.91 18.81 -1.17
CA GLY A 58 -5.92 19.51 0.12
C GLY A 58 -4.53 19.96 0.62
N VAL A 59 -3.62 20.32 -0.30
CA VAL A 59 -2.26 20.79 0.03
C VAL A 59 -1.97 22.12 -0.64
N SER A 60 -0.87 22.80 -0.26
CA SER A 60 -0.41 23.98 -0.99
C SER A 60 0.36 23.60 -2.27
N SER A 61 0.24 24.42 -3.32
CA SER A 61 0.99 24.25 -4.59
C SER A 61 2.51 24.21 -4.38
N SER A 62 3.04 24.95 -3.40
CA SER A 62 4.46 24.93 -3.05
C SER A 62 4.89 23.59 -2.45
N THR A 63 4.09 23.03 -1.54
CA THR A 63 4.32 21.70 -0.95
C THR A 63 4.25 20.62 -2.01
N LEU A 64 3.22 20.66 -2.87
CA LEU A 64 3.06 19.73 -3.97
C LEU A 64 4.28 19.75 -4.89
N ARG A 65 4.73 20.93 -5.34
CA ARG A 65 5.93 21.03 -6.19
C ARG A 65 7.18 20.49 -5.52
N LYS A 66 7.35 20.72 -4.22
CA LYS A 66 8.47 20.18 -3.43
C LYS A 66 8.40 18.65 -3.37
N ASP A 67 7.22 18.09 -3.12
CA ASP A 67 7.04 16.65 -3.03
C ASP A 67 7.24 15.96 -4.38
N LEU A 68 6.69 16.54 -5.45
CA LEU A 68 6.88 16.04 -6.81
C LEU A 68 8.34 16.08 -7.24
N SER A 69 9.15 17.00 -6.71
CA SER A 69 10.59 17.05 -7.00
C SER A 69 11.38 15.82 -6.53
N TYR A 70 10.84 15.03 -5.58
CA TYR A 70 11.47 13.78 -5.14
C TYR A 70 11.18 12.60 -6.10
N VAL A 71 10.11 12.68 -6.89
CA VAL A 71 9.69 11.62 -7.83
C VAL A 71 10.10 11.91 -9.28
N GLY A 72 10.69 13.08 -9.53
CA GLY A 72 11.28 13.48 -10.81
C GLY A 72 11.06 14.96 -11.12
N SER A 73 11.70 15.47 -12.18
CA SER A 73 11.46 16.84 -12.65
C SER A 73 10.20 16.89 -13.51
N TYR A 74 9.07 17.26 -12.91
CA TYR A 74 7.81 17.40 -13.63
C TYR A 74 7.28 18.84 -13.55
N GLY A 75 6.85 19.32 -14.71
CA GLY A 75 6.21 20.62 -14.88
C GLY A 75 7.09 21.58 -15.67
N THR A 76 6.74 21.78 -16.94
CA THR A 76 7.16 22.99 -17.66
C THR A 76 6.31 24.14 -17.14
N ARG A 77 6.96 25.24 -16.71
CA ARG A 77 6.28 26.43 -16.21
C ARG A 77 5.23 26.87 -17.25
N GLY A 78 3.95 26.91 -16.84
CA GLY A 78 2.83 27.29 -17.70
C GLY A 78 2.11 26.16 -18.46
N VAL A 79 2.58 24.90 -18.38
CA VAL A 79 2.00 23.77 -19.15
C VAL A 79 1.33 22.72 -18.24
N GLY A 80 1.65 22.71 -16.95
CA GLY A 80 1.11 21.72 -16.01
C GLY A 80 1.65 20.30 -16.22
N TYR A 81 1.04 19.34 -15.52
CA TYR A 81 1.41 17.93 -15.52
C TYR A 81 0.52 17.15 -16.47
N GLU A 82 1.10 16.23 -17.24
CA GLU A 82 0.31 15.21 -17.93
C GLU A 82 -0.13 14.18 -16.88
N VAL A 83 -1.44 13.99 -16.76
CA VAL A 83 -2.05 13.29 -15.63
C VAL A 83 -1.63 11.82 -15.63
N GLN A 84 -1.65 11.17 -16.80
CA GLN A 84 -1.34 9.74 -16.92
C GLN A 84 0.11 9.44 -16.56
N TYR A 85 1.04 10.26 -17.05
CA TYR A 85 2.46 10.15 -16.79
C TYR A 85 2.78 10.46 -15.32
N LEU A 86 2.20 11.52 -14.74
CA LEU A 86 2.43 11.83 -13.33
C LEU A 86 1.86 10.74 -12.41
N ASN A 87 0.69 10.19 -12.73
CA ASN A 87 0.09 9.08 -12.00
C ASN A 87 1.04 7.87 -11.97
N ARG A 88 1.53 7.43 -13.14
CA ARG A 88 2.49 6.33 -13.27
C ARG A 88 3.77 6.55 -12.46
N ASN A 89 4.34 7.76 -12.50
CA ASN A 89 5.58 8.05 -11.79
C ASN A 89 5.41 8.06 -10.28
N ILE A 90 4.31 8.63 -9.78
CA ILE A 90 3.99 8.59 -8.35
C ILE A 90 3.72 7.14 -7.92
N ALA A 91 2.97 6.37 -8.72
CA ALA A 91 2.73 4.95 -8.45
C ALA A 91 4.06 4.17 -8.38
N ALA A 92 4.97 4.36 -9.33
CA ALA A 92 6.29 3.74 -9.34
C ALA A 92 7.12 4.12 -8.11
N ALA A 93 7.15 5.40 -7.75
CA ALA A 93 7.87 5.88 -6.57
C ALA A 93 7.31 5.35 -5.25
N LEU A 94 6.01 5.08 -5.19
CA LEU A 94 5.34 4.42 -4.06
C LEU A 94 5.50 2.90 -4.09
N GLY A 95 6.18 2.33 -5.10
CA GLY A 95 6.34 0.89 -5.27
C GLY A 95 5.06 0.18 -5.74
N LEU A 96 4.07 0.92 -6.25
CA LEU A 96 2.80 0.41 -6.78
C LEU A 96 2.91 -0.06 -8.24
N THR A 97 4.12 -0.12 -8.80
CA THR A 97 4.43 -0.88 -10.02
C THR A 97 4.66 -2.37 -9.76
N HIS A 98 4.64 -2.79 -8.49
CA HIS A 98 4.63 -4.19 -8.13
C HIS A 98 3.20 -4.70 -8.09
N ASP A 99 2.97 -5.92 -8.60
CA ASP A 99 1.70 -6.62 -8.46
C ASP A 99 1.53 -7.01 -6.98
N TRP A 100 0.87 -6.16 -6.19
CA TRP A 100 0.55 -6.47 -4.79
C TRP A 100 -0.63 -7.42 -4.74
N LYS A 101 -0.31 -8.71 -4.72
CA LYS A 101 -1.29 -9.78 -4.65
C LYS A 101 -1.60 -10.09 -3.20
N VAL A 102 -2.79 -9.72 -2.79
CA VAL A 102 -3.27 -9.79 -1.41
C VAL A 102 -4.12 -11.04 -1.22
N ALA A 103 -3.78 -11.84 -0.22
CA ALA A 103 -4.64 -12.89 0.30
C ALA A 103 -5.29 -12.45 1.61
N ILE A 104 -6.56 -12.79 1.81
CA ILE A 104 -7.29 -12.51 3.06
C ILE A 104 -7.55 -13.83 3.78
N VAL A 105 -7.13 -13.94 5.03
CA VAL A 105 -7.41 -15.11 5.88
C VAL A 105 -8.45 -14.73 6.92
N GLY A 106 -9.58 -15.43 6.88
CA GLY A 106 -10.81 -15.15 7.60
C GLY A 106 -11.87 -14.55 6.68
N ALA A 107 -12.89 -15.33 6.33
CA ALA A 107 -14.06 -14.94 5.53
C ALA A 107 -15.29 -14.63 6.43
N GLY A 108 -15.04 -14.09 7.62
CA GLY A 108 -16.07 -13.45 8.46
C GLY A 108 -16.54 -12.12 7.87
N ASN A 109 -17.32 -11.36 8.63
CA ASN A 109 -17.88 -10.07 8.18
C ASN A 109 -16.81 -9.10 7.67
N LEU A 110 -15.72 -8.94 8.42
CA LEU A 110 -14.63 -8.03 8.06
C LEU A 110 -13.90 -8.49 6.79
N GLY A 111 -13.45 -9.75 6.73
CA GLY A 111 -12.73 -10.25 5.56
C GLY A 111 -13.57 -10.21 4.28
N LYS A 112 -14.86 -10.54 4.37
CA LYS A 112 -15.82 -10.38 3.26
C LYS A 112 -15.98 -8.94 2.81
N ALA A 113 -16.05 -7.99 3.75
CA ALA A 113 -16.12 -6.57 3.43
C ALA A 113 -14.85 -6.08 2.74
N LEU A 114 -13.68 -6.49 3.23
CA LEU A 114 -12.37 -6.15 2.65
C LEU A 114 -12.22 -6.71 1.23
N ALA A 115 -12.63 -7.95 0.97
CA ALA A 115 -12.57 -8.53 -0.37
C ALA A 115 -13.51 -7.85 -1.38
N ARG A 116 -14.59 -7.23 -0.92
CA ARG A 116 -15.52 -6.47 -1.78
C ARG A 116 -15.14 -5.01 -1.92
N TYR A 117 -14.08 -4.56 -1.23
CA TYR A 117 -13.69 -3.17 -1.24
C TYR A 117 -12.89 -2.84 -2.50
N GLY A 118 -13.57 -2.29 -3.52
CA GLY A 118 -12.94 -1.85 -4.78
C GLY A 118 -11.87 -0.76 -4.62
N GLY A 119 -11.73 -0.18 -3.42
CA GLY A 119 -10.64 0.74 -3.11
C GLY A 119 -9.25 0.07 -3.05
N PHE A 120 -9.16 -1.26 -3.01
CA PHE A 120 -7.88 -1.98 -3.08
C PHE A 120 -7.36 -2.09 -4.52
N GLU A 121 -8.19 -2.61 -5.43
CA GLU A 121 -7.82 -2.76 -6.85
C GLU A 121 -7.44 -1.40 -7.47
N SER A 122 -8.23 -0.35 -7.20
CA SER A 122 -7.93 1.03 -7.65
C SER A 122 -6.62 1.63 -7.11
N ARG A 123 -6.00 0.99 -6.11
CA ARG A 123 -4.72 1.40 -5.50
C ARG A 123 -3.59 0.41 -5.79
N GLY A 124 -3.79 -0.54 -6.70
CA GLY A 124 -2.80 -1.53 -7.11
C GLY A 124 -2.68 -2.74 -6.18
N PHE A 125 -3.74 -3.05 -5.42
CA PHE A 125 -3.82 -4.23 -4.56
C PHE A 125 -4.87 -5.19 -5.11
N ASP A 126 -4.40 -6.29 -5.69
CA ASP A 126 -5.26 -7.32 -6.26
C ASP A 126 -5.59 -8.35 -5.19
N ILE A 127 -6.86 -8.49 -4.83
CA ILE A 127 -7.27 -9.58 -3.93
C ILE A 127 -7.29 -10.87 -4.75
N VAL A 128 -6.37 -11.79 -4.46
CA VAL A 128 -6.16 -13.01 -5.26
C VAL A 128 -6.67 -14.28 -4.59
N ALA A 129 -6.92 -14.23 -3.27
CA ALA A 129 -7.41 -15.37 -2.51
C ALA A 129 -8.15 -14.93 -1.23
N ILE A 130 -9.15 -15.72 -0.85
CA ILE A 130 -9.76 -15.68 0.47
C ILE A 130 -9.71 -17.09 1.07
N PHE A 131 -9.48 -17.16 2.38
CA PHE A 131 -9.42 -18.41 3.14
C PHE A 131 -10.35 -18.39 4.35
N ASP A 132 -10.91 -19.54 4.68
CA ASP A 132 -11.57 -19.77 5.98
C ASP A 132 -11.40 -21.23 6.40
N ALA A 133 -11.49 -21.49 7.70
CA ALA A 133 -11.51 -22.86 8.25
C ALA A 133 -12.95 -23.37 8.46
N ASP A 134 -13.95 -22.47 8.47
CA ASP A 134 -15.35 -22.84 8.58
C ASP A 134 -15.84 -23.49 7.28
N GLN A 135 -16.07 -24.80 7.35
CA GLN A 135 -16.55 -25.62 6.23
C GLN A 135 -17.90 -25.16 5.66
N MET A 136 -18.70 -24.38 6.41
CA MET A 136 -19.92 -23.78 5.88
C MET A 136 -19.64 -22.59 4.95
N VAL A 137 -18.48 -21.94 5.09
CA VAL A 137 -18.07 -20.79 4.28
C VAL A 137 -17.11 -21.21 3.17
N VAL A 138 -16.30 -22.25 3.38
CA VAL A 138 -15.42 -22.81 2.35
C VAL A 138 -16.22 -23.18 1.10
N GLY A 139 -15.69 -22.79 -0.06
CA GLY A 139 -16.33 -23.00 -1.36
C GLY A 139 -17.39 -21.97 -1.74
N SER A 140 -17.81 -21.08 -0.84
CA SER A 140 -18.70 -19.95 -1.16
C SER A 140 -17.96 -18.85 -1.94
N GLU A 141 -18.72 -17.94 -2.56
CA GLU A 141 -18.17 -16.84 -3.35
C GLU A 141 -18.24 -15.50 -2.61
N VAL A 142 -17.15 -14.75 -2.69
CA VAL A 142 -17.03 -13.38 -2.19
C VAL A 142 -16.55 -12.51 -3.35
N GLY A 143 -17.49 -11.83 -4.00
CA GLY A 143 -17.19 -11.17 -5.28
C GLY A 143 -16.94 -12.24 -6.34
N TRP A 144 -15.78 -12.20 -6.98
CA TRP A 144 -15.35 -13.19 -7.98
C TRP A 144 -14.43 -14.28 -7.40
N LEU A 145 -14.11 -14.22 -6.11
CA LEU A 145 -13.22 -15.16 -5.43
C LEU A 145 -14.01 -16.27 -4.74
N ARG A 146 -13.54 -17.50 -4.89
CA ARG A 146 -14.04 -18.65 -4.12
C ARG A 146 -13.23 -18.82 -2.84
N VAL A 147 -13.92 -19.03 -1.72
CA VAL A 147 -13.28 -19.27 -0.43
C VAL A 147 -12.55 -20.61 -0.45
N SER A 148 -11.24 -20.57 -0.24
CA SER A 148 -10.39 -21.75 -0.10
C SER A 148 -10.35 -22.22 1.34
N ASP A 149 -10.14 -23.52 1.55
CA ASP A 149 -9.90 -24.05 2.89
C ASP A 149 -8.57 -23.49 3.44
N ALA A 150 -8.55 -23.07 4.70
CA ALA A 150 -7.35 -22.64 5.39
C ALA A 150 -6.29 -23.76 5.51
N ALA A 151 -6.68 -25.03 5.35
CA ALA A 151 -5.75 -26.15 5.21
C ALA A 151 -4.87 -26.01 3.96
N ASP A 152 -5.38 -25.42 2.88
CA ASP A 152 -4.70 -25.22 1.60
C ASP A 152 -3.93 -23.88 1.51
N LEU A 153 -3.66 -23.24 2.64
CA LEU A 153 -3.07 -21.89 2.70
C LEU A 153 -1.78 -21.79 1.88
N GLU A 154 -0.77 -22.60 2.20
CA GLU A 154 0.55 -22.58 1.56
C GLU A 154 0.48 -22.83 0.04
N PRO A 155 -0.16 -23.93 -0.45
CA PRO A 155 -0.22 -24.18 -1.90
C PRO A 155 -0.99 -23.09 -2.65
N VAL A 156 -2.04 -22.50 -2.07
CA VAL A 156 -2.81 -21.42 -2.71
C VAL A 156 -2.02 -20.11 -2.73
N LEU A 157 -1.31 -19.76 -1.64
CA LEU A 157 -0.44 -18.57 -1.60
C LEU A 157 0.64 -18.66 -2.69
N HIS A 158 1.29 -19.82 -2.83
CA HIS A 158 2.28 -20.05 -3.90
C HIS A 158 1.67 -19.97 -5.30
N ARG A 159 0.54 -20.64 -5.55
CA ARG A 159 -0.11 -20.67 -6.86
C ARG A 159 -0.58 -19.28 -7.31
N THR A 160 -1.11 -18.49 -6.38
CA THR A 160 -1.61 -17.14 -6.68
C THR A 160 -0.48 -16.12 -6.78
N GLY A 161 0.67 -16.41 -6.18
CA GLY A 161 1.78 -15.46 -6.05
C GLY A 161 1.48 -14.36 -5.03
N ALA A 162 0.63 -14.65 -4.04
CA ALA A 162 0.30 -13.70 -2.98
C ALA A 162 1.57 -13.29 -2.23
N ASN A 163 1.83 -11.99 -2.18
CA ASN A 163 3.01 -11.38 -1.54
C ASN A 163 2.64 -10.50 -0.34
N MET A 164 1.34 -10.36 -0.06
CA MET A 164 0.79 -9.70 1.11
C MET A 164 -0.38 -10.50 1.67
N VAL A 165 -0.53 -10.53 3.00
CA VAL A 165 -1.66 -11.20 3.66
C VAL A 165 -2.36 -10.27 4.64
N VAL A 166 -3.69 -10.28 4.60
CA VAL A 166 -4.56 -9.68 5.60
C VAL A 166 -5.07 -10.76 6.55
N LEU A 167 -4.87 -10.59 7.85
CA LEU A 167 -5.40 -11.47 8.89
C LEU A 167 -6.64 -10.84 9.53
N ALA A 168 -7.82 -11.38 9.21
CA ALA A 168 -9.12 -10.97 9.76
C ALA A 168 -9.68 -12.08 10.66
N LEU A 169 -8.88 -12.47 11.66
CA LEU A 169 -9.08 -13.67 12.46
C LEU A 169 -9.37 -13.36 13.94
N PRO A 170 -10.06 -14.27 14.65
CA PRO A 170 -10.09 -14.26 16.11
C PRO A 170 -8.68 -14.41 16.70
N ALA A 171 -8.45 -13.85 17.89
CA ALA A 171 -7.14 -13.89 18.55
C ALA A 171 -6.58 -15.32 18.73
N ALA A 172 -7.45 -16.29 19.03
CA ALA A 172 -7.07 -17.65 19.37
C ALA A 172 -6.28 -18.38 18.27
N VAL A 173 -6.46 -18.02 17.00
CA VAL A 173 -5.83 -18.70 15.85
C VAL A 173 -4.86 -17.79 15.08
N ALA A 174 -4.79 -16.51 15.44
CA ALA A 174 -4.10 -15.51 14.63
C ALA A 174 -2.58 -15.71 14.58
N GLN A 175 -1.95 -16.15 15.67
CA GLN A 175 -0.50 -16.42 15.72
C GLN A 175 -0.14 -17.62 14.84
N ASP A 176 -0.83 -18.74 15.01
CA ASP A 176 -0.57 -19.97 14.24
C ASP A 176 -0.70 -19.72 12.73
N VAL A 177 -1.73 -18.99 12.31
CA VAL A 177 -1.89 -18.62 10.89
C VAL A 177 -0.81 -17.63 10.44
N CYS A 178 -0.44 -16.65 11.28
CA CYS A 178 0.66 -15.72 10.98
C CYS A 178 1.97 -16.48 10.73
N ASP A 179 2.28 -17.47 11.56
CA ASP A 179 3.50 -18.28 11.42
C ASP A 179 3.48 -19.09 10.12
N ARG A 180 2.34 -19.67 9.74
CA ARG A 180 2.17 -20.36 8.45
C ARG A 180 2.35 -19.42 7.26
N VAL A 181 1.78 -18.21 7.33
CA VAL A 181 1.94 -17.17 6.29
C VAL A 181 3.41 -16.80 6.11
N VAL A 182 4.14 -16.62 7.21
CA VAL A 182 5.58 -16.31 7.19
C VAL A 182 6.37 -17.50 6.64
N ALA A 183 6.03 -18.73 7.02
CA ALA A 183 6.66 -19.95 6.52
C ALA A 183 6.44 -20.16 5.01
N ALA A 184 5.29 -19.72 4.48
CA ALA A 184 5.01 -19.70 3.03
C ALA A 184 5.82 -18.61 2.27
N GLY A 185 6.60 -17.78 2.98
CA GLY A 185 7.49 -16.78 2.39
C GLY A 185 6.90 -15.37 2.28
N VAL A 186 5.67 -15.14 2.74
CA VAL A 186 5.06 -13.82 2.76
C VAL A 186 5.71 -12.96 3.86
N ARG A 187 6.13 -11.76 3.49
CA ARG A 187 6.83 -10.83 4.40
C ARG A 187 6.04 -9.57 4.75
N SER A 188 4.86 -9.38 4.17
CA SER A 188 4.01 -8.21 4.41
C SER A 188 2.65 -8.66 4.93
N ILE A 189 2.34 -8.31 6.18
CA ILE A 189 1.13 -8.77 6.88
C ILE A 189 0.39 -7.56 7.46
N LEU A 190 -0.91 -7.45 7.16
CA LEU A 190 -1.84 -6.52 7.78
C LEU A 190 -2.74 -7.31 8.73
N SER A 191 -2.70 -7.03 10.03
CA SER A 191 -3.48 -7.77 11.02
C SER A 191 -4.57 -6.91 11.65
N PHE A 192 -5.80 -7.43 11.62
CA PHE A 192 -6.95 -6.94 12.37
C PHE A 192 -7.23 -7.80 13.62
N ALA A 193 -6.40 -8.82 13.88
CA ALA A 193 -6.59 -9.67 15.05
C ALA A 193 -6.39 -8.86 16.34
N PRO A 194 -7.23 -9.04 17.37
CA PRO A 194 -7.16 -8.30 18.62
C PRO A 194 -6.08 -8.87 19.56
N VAL A 195 -4.88 -9.12 19.04
CA VAL A 195 -3.73 -9.68 19.76
C VAL A 195 -2.43 -9.14 19.19
N MET A 196 -1.38 -9.11 20.02
CA MET A 196 -0.03 -8.80 19.57
C MET A 196 0.59 -10.04 18.93
N LEU A 197 0.80 -9.99 17.62
CA LEU A 197 1.47 -11.08 16.90
C LEU A 197 2.98 -10.92 16.96
N GLN A 198 3.68 -12.04 17.09
CA GLN A 198 5.13 -12.13 17.01
C GLN A 198 5.53 -12.52 15.59
N VAL A 199 6.52 -11.83 15.02
CA VAL A 199 7.07 -12.15 13.70
C VAL A 199 8.59 -12.05 13.73
N PRO A 200 9.31 -12.87 12.93
CA PRO A 200 10.76 -12.80 12.86
C PRO A 200 11.25 -11.51 12.19
N PRO A 201 12.53 -11.15 12.36
CA PRO A 201 13.13 -10.02 11.67
C PRO A 201 12.94 -10.09 10.15
N GLY A 202 12.70 -8.94 9.51
CA GLY A 202 12.46 -8.85 8.07
C GLY A 202 11.02 -9.13 7.63
N VAL A 203 10.11 -9.41 8.55
CA VAL A 203 8.66 -9.43 8.29
C VAL A 203 8.06 -8.09 8.72
N ASN A 204 7.38 -7.43 7.80
CA ASN A 204 6.60 -6.22 8.04
C ASN A 204 5.20 -6.60 8.50
N LEU A 205 4.94 -6.41 9.79
CA LEU A 205 3.62 -6.58 10.39
C LEU A 205 3.03 -5.21 10.71
N ARG A 206 1.83 -4.92 10.18
CA ARG A 206 1.06 -3.73 10.52
C ARG A 206 -0.25 -4.12 11.19
N LYS A 207 -0.46 -3.66 12.42
CA LYS A 207 -1.72 -3.85 13.14
C LYS A 207 -2.69 -2.72 12.80
N VAL A 208 -3.97 -3.07 12.63
CA VAL A 208 -5.09 -2.12 12.55
C VAL A 208 -6.05 -2.40 13.69
N ASP A 209 -6.28 -1.38 14.52
CA ASP A 209 -7.18 -1.44 15.66
C ASP A 209 -8.19 -0.30 15.57
N MET A 210 -9.30 -0.56 14.87
CA MET A 210 -10.33 0.46 14.61
C MET A 210 -10.96 0.99 15.92
N ALA A 211 -10.99 0.17 16.97
CA ALA A 211 -11.50 0.60 18.27
C ALA A 211 -10.56 1.64 18.92
N THR A 212 -9.25 1.42 18.83
CA THR A 212 -8.25 2.39 19.30
C THR A 212 -8.36 3.71 18.54
N GLU A 213 -8.54 3.67 17.22
CA GLU A 213 -8.73 4.89 16.40
C GLU A 213 -9.99 5.68 16.83
N LEU A 214 -11.10 4.98 17.12
CA LEU A 214 -12.32 5.61 17.63
C LEU A 214 -12.14 6.19 19.04
N GLN A 215 -11.37 5.54 19.91
CA GLN A 215 -11.07 6.07 21.24
C GLN A 215 -10.26 7.36 21.17
N ILE A 216 -9.27 7.42 20.27
CA ILE A 216 -8.49 8.63 20.00
C ILE A 216 -9.42 9.74 19.49
N LEU A 217 -10.32 9.42 18.56
CA LEU A 217 -11.29 10.39 18.06
C LEU A 217 -12.22 10.89 19.17
N ALA A 218 -12.70 10.00 20.05
CA ALA A 218 -13.56 10.34 21.17
C ALA A 218 -12.86 11.29 22.16
N TYR A 219 -11.57 11.05 22.46
CA TYR A 219 -10.77 11.93 23.30
C TYR A 219 -10.68 13.36 22.72
N HIS A 220 -10.43 13.48 21.41
CA HIS A 220 -10.39 14.79 20.75
C HIS A 220 -11.77 15.46 20.70
N ALA A 221 -12.83 14.69 20.45
CA ALA A 221 -14.19 15.20 20.44
C ALA A 221 -14.60 15.75 21.81
N GLN A 222 -14.23 15.06 22.90
CA GLN A 222 -14.49 15.53 24.26
C GLN A 222 -13.77 16.86 24.54
N ARG A 223 -12.48 16.97 24.19
CA ARG A 223 -11.72 18.21 24.40
C ARG A 223 -12.17 19.38 23.53
N ALA A 224 -12.80 19.11 22.39
CA ALA A 224 -13.42 20.15 21.57
C ALA A 224 -14.78 20.62 22.12
N GLN A 225 -15.39 19.85 23.04
CA GLN A 225 -16.67 20.14 23.68
C GLN A 225 -16.53 20.79 25.06
N ASP A 226 -15.37 20.67 25.69
CA ASP A 226 -14.99 21.46 26.87
C ASP A 226 -14.23 22.70 26.39
N PRO A 227 -14.90 23.85 26.12
CA PRO A 227 -14.18 25.11 26.08
C PRO A 227 -13.61 25.30 27.48
N GLU A 228 -12.29 25.26 27.63
CA GLU A 228 -11.67 25.83 28.83
C GLU A 228 -12.22 27.25 28.98
N ASP A 229 -12.86 27.49 30.13
CA ASP A 229 -13.07 28.79 30.75
C ASP A 229 -11.82 29.64 30.52
N THR A 230 -11.86 30.44 29.46
CA THR A 230 -10.83 31.43 29.18
C THR A 230 -11.26 32.69 29.93
N ASP A 231 -10.89 32.73 31.22
CA ASP A 231 -10.86 33.94 32.05
C ASP A 231 -9.50 34.64 31.88
#